data_AF-A0A8R7Q134-F1
#
_entry.id   AF-A0A8R7Q134-F1
#
_cell.length_a   1.000
_cell.length_b   1.000
_cell.length_c   1.000
_cell.angle_alpha   90.00
_cell.angle_beta   90.00
_cell.angle_gamma   90.00
#
_symmetry.space_group_name_H-M   'P 1'
#
loop_
_entity.id
_entity.type
_entity.pdbx_description
1 polymer ?
#
loop_
_entity_poly.entity_id
_entity_poly.type
_entity_poly.pdbx_seq_one_letter_code
_entity_poly.pdbx_strand_id
1 'polypeptide(L)'
;MWKYFEQRYIQPSGALHFSLLQNLHNTQQQQDMSIEEYYGAFTRITGQLCSMVLKSSVGCKSCVAKEEYEHRTLVFQFVMGLKQDFENIHTQLLSRTTPPTLTEALASLIAEETRSSSFPCYHFNTFSTQCSGFSSAAKCF
;
A
#
# COMPACT_ATOMS: atom_id res chain seq x y z
N MET A 1 -11.75 36.57 23.68
CA MET A 1 -11.66 37.01 22.27
C MET A 1 -11.29 35.87 21.32
N TRP A 2 -10.14 35.21 21.48
CA TRP A 2 -9.66 34.18 20.53
C TRP A 2 -10.60 32.98 20.33
N LYS A 3 -11.15 32.41 21.41
CA LYS A 3 -12.10 31.28 21.35
C LYS A 3 -13.34 31.56 20.47
N TYR A 4 -13.76 32.82 20.39
CA TYR A 4 -14.90 33.24 19.56
C TYR A 4 -14.55 33.19 18.06
N PHE A 5 -13.33 33.59 17.70
CA PHE A 5 -12.86 33.50 16.31
C PHE A 5 -12.60 32.05 15.90
N GLU A 6 -11.99 31.26 16.79
CA GLU A 6 -11.77 29.84 16.59
C GLU A 6 -13.10 29.10 16.31
N GLN A 7 -14.13 29.28 17.15
CA GLN A 7 -15.44 28.65 16.90
C GLN A 7 -16.11 29.06 15.58
N ARG A 8 -15.86 30.28 15.09
CA ARG A 8 -16.55 30.83 13.93
C ARG A 8 -15.81 30.61 12.61
N TYR A 9 -14.48 30.55 12.65
CA TYR A 9 -13.63 30.48 11.46
C TYR A 9 -12.82 29.18 11.37
N ILE A 10 -12.61 28.46 12.47
CA ILE A 10 -12.00 27.13 12.49
C ILE A 10 -13.12 26.11 12.62
N GLN A 11 -13.95 26.00 11.57
CA GLN A 11 -14.87 24.87 11.47
C GLN A 11 -14.16 23.70 10.77
N PRO A 12 -14.20 22.48 11.33
CA PRO A 12 -13.80 21.30 10.58
C PRO A 12 -14.73 21.19 9.37
N SER A 13 -14.19 21.39 8.17
CA SER A 13 -14.99 21.28 6.95
C SER A 13 -15.39 19.82 6.77
N GLY A 14 -16.62 19.48 7.18
CA GLY A 14 -17.18 18.15 6.98
C GLY A 14 -17.20 17.76 5.49
N ALA A 15 -17.39 18.75 4.61
CA ALA A 15 -17.28 18.56 3.16
C ALA A 15 -15.86 18.18 2.72
N LEU A 16 -14.83 18.84 3.27
CA LEU A 16 -13.44 18.46 3.01
C LEU A 16 -13.14 17.05 3.54
N HIS A 17 -13.59 16.75 4.77
CA HIS A 17 -13.39 15.42 5.36
C HIS A 17 -14.02 14.32 4.49
N PHE A 18 -15.27 14.53 4.06
CA PHE A 18 -15.96 13.63 3.14
C PHE A 18 -15.23 13.48 1.81
N SER A 19 -14.81 14.59 1.21
CA SER A 19 -14.06 14.59 -0.06
C SER A 19 -12.75 13.80 0.06
N LEU A 20 -12.00 13.98 1.15
CA LEU A 20 -10.77 13.24 1.40
C LEU A 20 -11.01 11.74 1.59
N LEU A 21 -12.04 11.35 2.35
CA LEU A 21 -12.41 9.94 2.51
C LEU A 21 -12.83 9.30 1.18
N GLN A 22 -13.59 10.04 0.37
CA GLN A 22 -13.99 9.59 -0.95
C GLN A 22 -12.76 9.41 -1.87
N ASN A 23 -11.83 10.38 -1.86
CA ASN A 23 -10.59 10.27 -2.62
C ASN A 23 -9.74 9.10 -2.15
N LEU A 24 -9.65 8.87 -0.83
CA LEU A 24 -8.92 7.75 -0.26
C LEU A 24 -9.49 6.41 -0.72
N HIS A 25 -10.82 6.26 -0.69
CA HIS A 25 -11.51 5.06 -1.17
C HIS A 25 -11.25 4.81 -2.67
N ASN A 26 -11.21 5.88 -3.47
CA ASN A 26 -10.98 5.79 -4.90
C ASN A 26 -9.49 5.65 -5.28
N THR A 27 -8.59 5.78 -4.31
CA THR A 27 -7.14 5.62 -4.54
C THR A 27 -6.84 4.12 -4.58
N GLN A 28 -6.68 3.60 -5.79
CA GLN A 28 -6.26 2.24 -6.06
C GLN A 28 -5.00 2.27 -6.95
N GLN A 29 -4.13 1.28 -6.77
CA GLN A 29 -2.97 1.10 -7.61
C GLN A 29 -3.41 0.74 -9.03
N GLN A 30 -3.04 1.57 -10.00
CA GLN A 30 -3.28 1.32 -11.42
C GLN A 30 -2.26 0.32 -11.99
N GLN A 31 -2.55 -0.30 -13.14
CA GLN A 31 -1.68 -1.33 -13.73
C GLN A 31 -0.25 -0.83 -14.01
N ASP A 32 -0.13 0.41 -14.49
CA ASP A 32 1.14 1.04 -14.85
C ASP A 32 1.76 1.89 -13.71
N MET A 33 1.19 1.84 -12.51
CA MET A 33 1.62 2.65 -11.36
C MET A 33 2.52 1.84 -10.43
N SER A 34 3.69 2.39 -10.13
CA SER A 34 4.61 1.79 -9.15
C SER A 34 4.03 1.83 -7.74
N ILE A 35 4.50 0.94 -6.86
CA ILE A 35 4.11 0.95 -5.45
C ILE A 35 4.47 2.28 -4.78
N GLU A 36 5.62 2.86 -5.12
CA GLU A 36 6.08 4.12 -4.52
C GLU A 36 5.15 5.29 -4.90
N GLU A 37 4.71 5.37 -6.15
CA GLU A 37 3.75 6.38 -6.60
C GLU A 37 2.39 6.21 -5.93
N TYR A 38 1.90 4.98 -5.83
CA TYR A 38 0.66 4.66 -5.11
C TYR A 38 0.76 5.04 -3.63
N TYR A 39 1.87 4.69 -2.97
CA TYR A 39 2.15 5.06 -1.59
C TYR A 39 2.20 6.58 -1.39
N GLY A 40 2.81 7.31 -2.32
CA GLY A 40 2.82 8.77 -2.32
C GLY A 40 1.42 9.39 -2.41
N ALA A 41 0.58 8.87 -3.30
CA ALA A 41 -0.82 9.32 -3.43
C ALA A 41 -1.63 9.03 -2.16
N PHE A 42 -1.48 7.82 -1.60
CA PHE A 42 -2.15 7.39 -0.38
C PHE A 42 -1.73 8.23 0.84
N THR A 43 -0.44 8.42 1.05
CA THR A 43 0.10 9.21 2.18
C THR A 43 -0.25 10.69 2.09
N ARG A 44 -0.38 11.24 0.87
CA ARG A 44 -0.85 12.61 0.68
C ARG A 44 -2.25 12.83 1.23
N ILE A 45 -3.19 11.92 0.95
CA ILE A 45 -4.59 12.04 1.40
C ILE A 45 -4.69 11.75 2.89
N THR A 46 -4.07 10.67 3.36
CA THR A 46 -4.09 10.29 4.77
C THR A 46 -3.38 11.32 5.66
N GLY A 47 -2.30 11.94 5.19
CA GLY A 47 -1.64 13.05 5.88
C GLY A 47 -2.56 14.27 6.05
N GLN A 48 -3.36 14.58 5.03
CA GLN A 48 -4.38 15.64 5.14
C GLN A 48 -5.46 15.26 6.16
N LEU A 49 -5.97 14.03 6.14
CA LEU A 49 -6.93 13.53 7.13
C LEU A 49 -6.37 13.59 8.56
N CYS A 50 -5.13 13.15 8.77
CA CYS A 50 -4.47 13.21 10.07
C CYS A 50 -4.28 14.65 10.57
N SER A 51 -4.05 15.62 9.66
CA SER A 51 -3.92 17.03 10.03
C SER A 51 -5.25 17.66 10.50
N MET A 52 -6.38 17.08 10.13
CA MET A 52 -7.72 17.52 10.58
C MET A 52 -8.05 17.05 12.00
N VAL A 53 -7.32 16.06 12.52
CA VAL A 53 -7.54 15.49 13.86
C VAL A 53 -6.73 16.28 14.89
N LEU A 54 -7.40 16.70 15.96
CA LEU A 54 -6.72 17.29 17.13
C LEU A 54 -5.81 16.24 17.77
N LYS A 55 -4.52 16.57 17.90
CA LYS A 55 -3.56 15.70 18.59
C LYS A 55 -4.04 15.39 20.01
N SER A 56 -3.95 14.13 20.41
CA SER A 56 -4.34 13.70 21.76
C SER A 56 -3.53 14.45 22.82
N SER A 57 -4.19 14.83 23.92
CA SER A 57 -3.50 15.40 25.07
C SER A 57 -2.53 14.39 25.69
N VAL A 58 -1.33 14.84 26.06
CA VAL A 58 -0.32 14.03 26.76
C VAL A 58 -0.93 13.41 28.03
N GLY A 59 -0.81 12.09 28.20
CA GLY A 59 -1.33 11.35 29.36
C GLY A 59 -2.68 10.63 29.14
N CYS A 60 -3.28 10.73 27.95
CA CYS A 60 -4.50 10.01 27.62
C CYS A 60 -4.23 8.52 27.30
N LYS A 61 -4.45 7.63 28.27
CA LYS A 61 -4.26 6.18 28.08
C LYS A 61 -5.18 5.57 27.02
N SER A 62 -6.43 6.04 26.91
CA SER A 62 -7.38 5.58 25.89
C SER A 62 -7.04 6.07 24.48
N CYS A 63 -6.21 7.11 24.35
CA CYS A 63 -5.79 7.65 23.07
C CYS A 63 -4.77 6.74 22.38
N VAL A 64 -3.94 6.01 23.14
CA VAL A 64 -2.96 5.06 22.59
C VAL A 64 -3.65 3.92 21.83
N ALA A 65 -4.63 3.26 22.47
CA ALA A 65 -5.38 2.18 21.82
C ALA A 65 -6.17 2.67 20.59
N LYS A 66 -6.65 3.92 20.61
CA LYS A 66 -7.31 4.54 19.47
C LYS A 66 -6.33 4.79 18.32
N GLU A 67 -5.15 5.33 18.60
CA GLU A 67 -4.10 5.57 17.61
C GLU A 67 -3.61 4.26 16.97
N GLU A 68 -3.43 3.21 17.77
CA GLU A 68 -3.09 1.87 17.26
C GLU A 68 -4.17 1.32 16.31
N TYR A 69 -5.45 1.48 16.67
CA TYR A 69 -6.57 1.08 15.82
C TYR A 69 -6.63 1.89 14.52
N GLU A 70 -6.44 3.21 14.59
CA GLU A 70 -6.39 4.09 13.42
C GLU A 70 -5.22 3.72 12.51
N HIS A 71 -4.02 3.53 13.07
CA HIS A 71 -2.85 3.10 12.30
C HIS A 71 -3.09 1.77 11.59
N ARG A 72 -3.64 0.78 12.31
CA ARG A 72 -3.97 -0.53 11.74
C ARG A 72 -5.01 -0.41 10.62
N THR A 73 -6.01 0.44 10.79
CA THR A 73 -7.05 0.69 9.78
C THR A 73 -6.42 1.28 8.51
N LEU A 74 -5.49 2.24 8.66
CA LEU A 74 -4.79 2.83 7.53
C LEU A 74 -3.93 1.81 6.78
N VAL A 75 -3.23 0.91 7.48
CA VAL A 75 -2.45 -0.16 6.85
C VAL A 75 -3.36 -1.07 6.03
N PHE A 76 -4.51 -1.49 6.58
CA PHE A 76 -5.45 -2.31 5.81
C PHE A 76 -6.05 -1.58 4.63
N GLN A 77 -6.36 -0.30 4.75
CA GLN A 77 -6.86 0.50 3.64
C GLN A 77 -5.82 0.67 2.54
N PHE A 78 -4.54 0.79 2.89
CA PHE A 78 -3.44 0.79 1.94
C PHE A 78 -3.35 -0.54 1.18
N VAL A 79 -3.39 -1.67 1.90
CA VAL A 79 -3.32 -3.01 1.30
C VAL A 79 -4.54 -3.31 0.42
N MET A 80 -5.74 -2.90 0.82
CA MET A 80 -6.96 -3.10 0.01
C MET A 80 -6.95 -2.39 -1.34
N GLY A 81 -6.18 -1.31 -1.49
CA GLY A 81 -6.08 -0.58 -2.76
C GLY A 81 -4.98 -1.09 -3.70
N LEU A 82 -4.20 -2.10 -3.31
CA LEU A 82 -3.17 -2.69 -4.16
C LEU A 82 -3.77 -3.57 -5.26
N LYS A 83 -3.00 -3.75 -6.35
CA LYS A 83 -3.41 -4.63 -7.46
C LYS A 83 -3.35 -6.12 -7.09
N GLN A 84 -4.12 -6.92 -7.83
CA GLN A 84 -4.24 -8.37 -7.60
C GLN A 84 -2.92 -9.14 -7.80
N ASP A 85 -1.94 -8.58 -8.50
CA ASP A 85 -0.61 -9.18 -8.63
C ASP A 85 0.08 -9.38 -7.26
N PHE A 86 -0.33 -8.60 -6.24
CA PHE A 86 0.21 -8.66 -4.88
C PHE A 86 -0.63 -9.50 -3.90
N GLU A 87 -1.58 -10.31 -4.37
CA GLU A 87 -2.42 -11.15 -3.50
C GLU A 87 -1.60 -12.07 -2.57
N ASN A 88 -0.44 -12.56 -3.02
CA ASN A 88 0.46 -13.33 -2.15
C ASN A 88 0.90 -12.49 -0.93
N ILE A 89 1.29 -11.24 -1.16
CA ILE A 89 1.65 -10.31 -0.09
C ILE A 89 0.43 -9.94 0.75
N HIS A 90 -0.77 -9.84 0.18
CA HIS A 90 -1.99 -9.63 0.97
C HIS A 90 -2.15 -10.74 2.01
N THR A 91 -2.08 -12.00 1.59
CA THR A 91 -2.21 -13.13 2.51
C THR A 91 -1.08 -13.17 3.54
N GLN A 92 0.15 -12.87 3.13
CA GLN A 92 1.29 -12.83 4.04
C GLN A 92 1.15 -11.72 5.09
N LEU A 93 0.80 -10.50 4.69
CA LEU A 93 0.62 -9.36 5.61
C LEU A 93 -0.55 -9.59 6.57
N LEU A 94 -1.64 -10.20 6.08
CA LEU A 94 -2.84 -10.48 6.88
C LEU A 94 -2.71 -11.71 7.79
N SER A 95 -1.85 -12.68 7.45
CA SER A 95 -1.61 -13.89 8.24
C SER A 95 -0.72 -13.69 9.48
N ARG A 96 -0.04 -12.54 9.58
CA ARG A 96 0.83 -12.21 10.71
C ARG A 96 0.01 -11.97 11.99
N THR A 97 0.50 -12.51 13.11
CA THR A 97 -0.09 -12.31 14.44
C THR A 97 0.01 -10.86 14.92
N THR A 98 1.04 -10.13 14.50
CA THR A 98 1.18 -8.69 14.72
C THR A 98 0.90 -7.93 13.42
N PRO A 99 0.00 -6.93 13.44
CA PRO A 99 -0.26 -6.12 12.25
C PRO A 99 1.02 -5.38 11.83
N PRO A 100 1.44 -5.47 10.56
CA PRO A 100 2.64 -4.80 10.08
C PRO A 100 2.46 -3.29 10.10
N THR A 101 3.54 -2.56 10.33
CA THR A 101 3.54 -1.09 10.13
C THR A 101 3.46 -0.76 8.64
N LEU A 102 2.99 0.45 8.32
CA LEU A 102 2.90 0.90 6.94
C LEU A 102 4.26 0.84 6.20
N THR A 103 5.34 1.18 6.90
CA THR A 103 6.73 1.10 6.40
C THR A 103 7.22 -0.33 6.15
N GLU A 104 6.89 -1.28 7.02
CA GLU A 104 7.26 -2.70 6.82
C GLU A 104 6.48 -3.31 5.66
N ALA A 105 5.20 -2.97 5.53
CA ALA A 105 4.37 -3.36 4.40
C ALA A 105 4.95 -2.81 3.09
N LEU A 106 5.30 -1.52 3.07
CA LEU A 106 5.92 -0.87 1.91
C LEU A 106 7.23 -1.54 1.49
N ALA A 107 8.14 -1.82 2.44
CA ALA A 107 9.42 -2.46 2.14
C ALA A 107 9.23 -3.87 1.53
N SER A 108 8.26 -4.64 2.05
CA SER A 108 7.93 -5.97 1.54
C SER A 108 7.37 -5.89 0.11
N LEU A 109 6.52 -4.89 -0.16
CA LEU A 109 5.92 -4.67 -1.47
C LEU A 109 6.97 -4.24 -2.51
N ILE A 110 7.86 -3.30 -2.18
CA ILE A 110 8.92 -2.83 -3.10
C ILE A 110 9.88 -3.97 -3.48
N ALA A 111 10.24 -4.81 -2.50
CA ALA A 111 11.07 -5.99 -2.75
C ALA A 111 10.41 -6.94 -3.77
N GLU A 112 9.10 -7.11 -3.68
CA GLU A 112 8.32 -7.98 -4.56
C GLU A 112 8.09 -7.39 -5.96
N GLU A 113 7.87 -6.09 -6.08
CA GLU A 113 7.82 -5.41 -7.37
C GLU A 113 9.17 -5.49 -8.09
N THR A 114 10.28 -5.34 -7.35
CA THR A 114 11.64 -5.53 -7.90
C THR A 114 11.86 -6.96 -8.36
N ARG A 115 11.41 -7.95 -7.55
CA ARG A 115 11.46 -9.38 -7.90
C ARG A 115 10.64 -9.65 -9.17
N SER A 116 9.42 -9.16 -9.23
CA SER A 116 8.50 -9.37 -10.36
C SER A 116 8.99 -8.69 -11.64
N SER A 117 9.55 -7.48 -11.53
CA SER A 117 10.16 -6.76 -12.65
C SER A 117 11.40 -7.47 -13.21
N SER A 118 12.14 -8.20 -12.36
CA SER A 118 13.30 -8.99 -12.78
C SER A 118 12.92 -10.30 -13.48
N PHE A 119 11.65 -10.72 -13.41
CA PHE A 119 11.09 -11.84 -14.15
C PHE A 119 10.06 -11.36 -15.17
N PRO A 120 10.46 -10.73 -16.30
CA PRO A 120 9.62 -10.77 -17.48
C PRO A 120 9.60 -12.24 -17.92
N CYS A 121 8.62 -13.00 -17.44
CA CYS A 121 8.33 -14.29 -18.05
C CYS A 121 7.96 -14.00 -19.50
N TYR A 122 8.92 -14.25 -20.38
CA TYR A 122 8.66 -14.47 -21.79
C TYR A 122 7.43 -15.37 -21.89
N HIS A 123 6.47 -14.91 -22.66
CA HIS A 123 5.34 -15.71 -23.11
C HIS A 123 5.88 -16.87 -23.96
N PHE A 124 6.42 -17.91 -23.31
CA PHE A 124 6.78 -19.17 -23.96
C PHE A 124 5.49 -19.96 -24.10
N ASN A 125 4.80 -19.73 -25.21
CA ASN A 125 3.73 -20.60 -25.68
C ASN A 125 4.30 -22.02 -25.78
N THR A 126 3.89 -22.85 -24.83
CA THR A 126 4.28 -24.25 -24.76
C THR A 126 3.42 -25.01 -25.77
N PHE A 127 3.97 -25.27 -26.95
CA PHE A 127 3.61 -26.47 -27.71
C PHE A 127 4.74 -27.47 -27.52
N SER A 128 4.47 -28.48 -26.71
CA SER A 128 5.25 -29.70 -26.58
C SER A 128 5.46 -30.37 -27.94
N THR A 129 6.66 -30.88 -28.21
CA THR A 129 6.93 -32.32 -28.46
C THR A 129 8.38 -32.54 -28.92
N GLN A 130 9.13 -33.24 -28.07
CA GLN A 130 10.28 -34.14 -28.31
C GLN A 130 11.27 -33.85 -29.45
N CYS A 131 12.54 -33.69 -29.08
CA CYS A 131 13.67 -34.07 -29.94
C CYS A 131 14.50 -35.15 -29.24
N SER A 132 14.23 -36.41 -29.60
CA SER A 132 15.14 -37.53 -29.39
C SER A 132 16.27 -37.47 -30.42
N GLY A 133 17.50 -37.36 -29.92
CA GLY A 133 18.77 -37.86 -30.48
C GLY A 133 19.12 -37.63 -31.95
N PHE A 134 20.26 -36.97 -32.21
CA PHE A 134 21.20 -37.44 -33.23
C PHE A 134 22.65 -37.07 -32.89
N SER A 135 23.51 -38.06 -33.04
CA SER A 135 24.96 -38.07 -32.90
C SER A 135 25.67 -37.15 -33.91
N SER A 136 26.74 -36.46 -33.51
CA SER A 136 28.09 -36.65 -34.07
C SER A 136 29.11 -35.65 -33.49
N ALA A 137 30.33 -36.15 -33.33
CA ALA A 137 31.51 -35.48 -32.79
C ALA A 137 31.98 -34.27 -33.60
N ALA A 138 32.60 -33.29 -32.91
CA ALA A 138 33.66 -32.46 -33.46
C ALA A 138 34.61 -32.00 -32.34
N LYS A 139 35.89 -32.34 -32.53
CA LYS A 139 37.04 -31.97 -31.70
C LYS A 139 37.27 -30.46 -31.76
N CYS A 140 37.51 -29.83 -30.60
CA CYS A 140 38.12 -28.50 -30.56
C CYS A 140 39.61 -28.61 -30.84
N PHE A 141 40.09 -27.77 -31.77
CA PHE A 141 41.49 -27.36 -31.90
C PHE A 141 41.73 -26.15 -31.01
#